data_AF-X1W0N9-F1
#
_entry.id   AF-X1W0N9-F1
#
_cell.length_a   1.000
_cell.length_b   1.000
_cell.length_c   1.000
_cell.angle_alpha   90.00
_cell.angle_beta   90.00
_cell.angle_gamma   90.00
#
_symmetry.space_group_name_H-M   'P 1'
#
loop_
_entity.id
_entity.type
_entity.pdbx_description
1 polymer ?
#
loop_
_entity_poly.entity_id
_entity_poly.type
_entity_poly.pdbx_seq_one_letter_code
_entity_poly.pdbx_strand_id
1 'polypeptide(L)'
;QIDIEDTGIGIPEKQLKGIFISFKQADGSTTRKYGGTGLCTTISKQLVELMGGEIWVESPSGISDDPETPGTRFSFTIKVFSNEKIKKIIQDEKITKYHQIKTLIINEKTGKDDHLLEILQNFGISSYVTNFQGKTIDLIKSNITNRTESYNVIIISDTPSFNGFEVARQLHQHKLSDK
;
A
#
# COMPACT_ATOMS: atom_id res chain seq x y z
N GLN A 1 -3.55 0.24 18.37
CA GLN A 1 -2.26 0.18 19.07
C GLN A 1 -1.88 -1.29 19.18
N ILE A 2 -0.60 -1.59 19.02
CA ILE A 2 -0.03 -2.94 19.12
C ILE A 2 1.15 -2.85 20.09
N ASP A 3 1.16 -3.75 21.07
CA ASP A 3 2.21 -3.82 22.10
C ASP A 3 2.91 -5.18 21.99
N ILE A 4 4.24 -5.16 22.12
CA ILE A 4 5.11 -6.33 22.13
C ILE A 4 5.95 -6.27 23.40
N GLU A 5 5.85 -7.31 24.22
CA GLU A 5 6.49 -7.38 25.53
C GLU A 5 7.40 -8.60 25.62
N ASP A 6 8.54 -8.42 26.29
CA ASP A 6 9.44 -9.50 26.65
C ASP A 6 9.72 -9.53 28.16
N THR A 7 10.34 -10.61 28.62
CA THR A 7 10.88 -10.79 29.98
C THR A 7 12.41 -10.94 29.93
N GLY A 8 13.07 -10.20 29.04
CA GLY A 8 14.53 -10.17 28.93
C GLY A 8 15.19 -9.30 30.00
N ILE A 9 16.47 -9.00 29.83
CA ILE A 9 17.27 -8.18 30.77
C ILE A 9 16.83 -6.71 30.89
N GLY A 10 15.85 -6.29 30.09
CA GLY A 10 15.41 -4.89 29.99
C GLY A 10 16.44 -3.98 29.30
N ILE A 11 16.10 -2.68 29.27
CA ILE A 11 16.91 -1.63 28.67
C ILE A 11 17.19 -0.55 29.72
N PRO A 12 18.46 -0.20 29.98
CA PRO A 12 18.81 0.88 30.89
C PRO A 12 18.22 2.22 30.45
N GLU A 13 17.77 3.04 31.41
CA GLU A 13 17.10 4.32 31.16
C GLU A 13 17.90 5.26 30.23
N LYS A 14 19.24 5.27 30.36
CA LYS A 14 20.15 6.07 29.53
C LYS A 14 20.11 5.68 28.04
N GLN A 15 19.74 4.44 27.72
CA GLN A 15 19.71 3.89 26.37
C GLN A 15 18.33 4.06 25.70
N LEU A 16 17.24 4.17 26.48
CA LEU A 16 15.88 4.34 25.97
C LEU A 16 15.76 5.55 25.03
N LYS A 17 16.37 6.69 25.39
CA LYS A 17 16.36 7.92 24.58
C LYS A 17 17.04 7.76 23.21
N GLY A 18 17.88 6.75 23.04
CA GLY A 18 18.67 6.52 21.82
C GLY A 18 18.19 5.36 20.96
N ILE A 19 17.19 4.59 21.39
CA ILE A 19 16.89 3.27 20.82
C ILE A 19 16.47 3.30 19.34
N PHE A 20 15.85 4.41 18.91
CA PHE A 20 15.40 4.61 17.53
C PHE A 20 16.33 5.53 16.73
N ILE A 21 17.49 5.89 17.27
CA ILE A 21 18.48 6.70 16.55
C ILE A 21 19.35 5.73 15.74
N SER A 22 19.42 5.98 14.44
CA SER A 22 20.24 5.18 13.52
C SER A 22 21.68 5.06 14.00
N PHE A 23 22.22 3.85 14.00
CA PHE A 23 23.60 3.53 14.38
C PHE A 23 24.02 3.92 15.81
N LYS A 24 23.06 4.29 16.68
CA LYS A 24 23.35 4.60 18.09
C LYS A 24 23.06 3.39 18.96
N GLN A 25 24.06 2.53 19.14
CA GLN A 25 24.00 1.47 20.14
C GLN A 25 24.65 1.91 21.45
N ALA A 26 24.12 1.37 22.54
CA ALA A 26 24.82 1.34 23.81
C ALA A 26 26.21 0.70 23.65
N ASP A 27 27.20 1.26 24.35
CA ASP A 27 28.63 0.96 24.28
C ASP A 27 29.00 -0.48 23.84
N GLY A 28 30.12 -0.61 23.13
CA GLY A 28 30.59 -1.83 22.44
C GLY A 28 30.75 -3.11 23.28
N SER A 29 30.45 -3.09 24.58
CA SER A 29 30.30 -4.29 25.42
C SER A 29 29.00 -5.06 25.14
N THR A 30 27.90 -4.37 24.80
CA THR A 30 26.59 -4.99 24.53
C THR A 30 26.53 -5.70 23.17
N THR A 31 27.23 -5.17 22.15
CA THR A 31 27.29 -5.75 20.78
C THR A 31 27.87 -7.15 20.78
N ARG A 32 28.77 -7.46 21.72
CA ARG A 32 29.46 -8.74 21.83
C ARG A 32 28.64 -9.82 22.56
N LYS A 33 27.60 -9.44 23.32
CA LYS A 33 26.79 -10.36 24.13
C LYS A 33 25.35 -10.53 23.64
N TYR A 34 24.75 -9.49 23.05
CA TYR A 34 23.34 -9.52 22.61
C TYR A 34 23.12 -9.11 21.14
N GLY A 35 24.16 -8.66 20.42
CA GLY A 35 24.13 -8.45 18.97
C GLY A 35 23.19 -7.34 18.48
N GLY A 36 23.28 -7.01 17.19
CA GLY A 36 22.47 -6.00 16.49
C GLY A 36 23.29 -4.78 16.06
N THR A 37 22.82 -4.03 15.07
CA THR A 37 23.46 -2.80 14.55
C THR A 37 22.72 -1.51 14.95
N GLY A 38 21.66 -1.63 15.76
CA GLY A 38 20.69 -0.54 15.98
C GLY A 38 19.85 -0.18 14.76
N LEU A 39 20.01 -0.92 13.65
CA LEU A 39 19.31 -0.66 12.40
C LEU A 39 17.83 -1.07 12.47
N CYS A 40 17.53 -2.23 13.07
CA CYS A 40 16.18 -2.80 13.06
C CYS A 40 15.14 -1.91 13.76
N THR A 41 15.49 -1.29 14.89
CA THR A 41 14.61 -0.35 15.61
C THR A 41 14.41 0.94 14.81
N THR A 42 15.44 1.39 14.11
CA THR A 42 15.37 2.54 13.19
C THR A 42 14.45 2.24 12.00
N ILE A 43 14.59 1.07 11.37
CA ILE A 43 13.70 0.63 10.27
C ILE A 43 12.26 0.52 10.77
N SER A 44 12.06 -0.07 11.96
CA SER A 44 10.73 -0.20 12.55
C SER A 44 10.07 1.16 12.75
N LYS A 45 10.81 2.15 13.26
CA LYS A 45 10.34 3.53 13.38
C LYS A 45 9.95 4.14 12.03
N GLN A 46 10.81 4.02 11.02
CA GLN A 46 10.52 4.55 9.69
C GLN A 46 9.26 3.92 9.08
N LEU A 47 9.09 2.61 9.20
CA LEU A 47 7.90 1.92 8.71
C LEU A 47 6.63 2.38 9.43
N VAL A 48 6.67 2.48 10.76
CA VAL A 48 5.55 2.98 11.57
C VAL A 48 5.17 4.41 11.19
N GLU A 49 6.15 5.31 11.01
CA GLU A 49 5.94 6.69 10.59
C GLU A 49 5.35 6.77 9.17
N LEU A 50 5.85 5.95 8.23
CA LEU A 50 5.29 5.83 6.87
C LEU A 50 3.84 5.32 6.88
N MET A 51 3.49 4.48 7.85
CA MET A 51 2.13 4.00 8.08
C MET A 51 1.28 5.00 8.89
N GLY A 52 1.77 6.21 9.13
CA GLY A 52 1.04 7.29 9.79
C GLY A 52 0.79 7.06 11.28
N GLY A 53 1.68 6.34 11.96
CA GLY A 53 1.62 6.14 13.40
C GLY A 53 2.92 6.49 14.11
N GLU A 54 3.03 6.06 15.37
CA GLU A 54 4.12 6.39 16.30
C GLU A 54 4.62 5.13 17.01
N ILE A 55 5.90 5.08 17.39
CA ILE A 55 6.53 3.97 18.12
C ILE A 55 7.28 4.49 19.36
N TRP A 56 7.16 3.77 20.48
CA TRP A 56 7.86 4.07 21.73
C TRP A 56 8.26 2.79 22.47
N VAL A 57 9.08 2.93 23.51
CA VAL A 57 9.60 1.82 24.33
C VAL A 57 9.51 2.15 25.81
N GLU A 58 9.19 1.15 26.61
CA GLU A 58 9.18 1.18 28.07
C GLU A 58 10.00 -0.02 28.59
N SER A 59 10.82 0.21 29.61
CA SER A 59 11.53 -0.84 30.35
C SER A 59 11.61 -0.39 31.81
N PRO A 60 11.22 -1.20 32.79
CA PRO A 60 10.72 -2.59 32.71
C PRO A 60 9.43 -2.74 31.87
N SER A 61 9.15 -3.94 31.35
CA SER A 61 7.91 -4.23 30.60
C SER A 61 6.67 -4.27 31.49
N GLY A 62 6.86 -4.60 32.78
CA GLY A 62 5.79 -4.76 33.76
C GLY A 62 5.12 -6.13 33.77
N ILE A 63 5.60 -7.09 32.96
CA ILE A 63 5.10 -8.48 32.94
C ILE A 63 6.02 -9.47 33.68
N SER A 64 7.11 -8.99 34.28
CA SER A 64 8.05 -9.76 35.10
C SER A 64 8.38 -8.98 36.37
N ASP A 65 8.33 -9.67 37.51
CA ASP A 65 8.74 -9.13 38.82
C ASP A 65 10.22 -9.42 39.14
N ASP A 66 10.91 -10.19 38.28
CA ASP A 66 12.32 -10.53 38.48
C ASP A 66 13.23 -9.33 38.14
N PRO A 67 14.01 -8.79 39.10
CA PRO A 67 14.92 -7.67 38.85
C PRO A 67 16.04 -7.97 37.85
N GLU A 68 16.41 -9.23 37.64
CA GLU A 68 17.43 -9.62 36.65
C GLU A 68 16.85 -9.73 35.24
N THR A 69 15.55 -10.01 35.13
CA THR A 69 14.82 -10.11 33.86
C THR A 69 13.54 -9.26 33.85
N PRO A 70 13.67 -7.92 33.99
CA PRO A 70 12.54 -7.00 34.11
C PRO A 70 11.77 -6.77 32.79
N GLY A 71 12.34 -7.19 31.66
CA GLY A 71 11.71 -7.13 30.35
C GLY A 71 11.63 -5.75 29.70
N THR A 72 11.21 -5.73 28.44
CA THR A 72 10.96 -4.50 27.65
C THR A 72 9.61 -4.56 26.95
N ARG A 73 8.89 -3.43 26.87
CA ARG A 73 7.67 -3.25 26.07
C ARG A 73 7.94 -2.28 24.93
N PHE A 74 7.74 -2.72 23.69
CA PHE A 74 7.66 -1.86 22.51
C PHE A 74 6.21 -1.68 22.12
N SER A 75 5.79 -0.44 21.94
CA SER A 75 4.40 -0.12 21.59
C SER A 75 4.38 0.75 20.35
N PHE A 76 3.41 0.50 19.46
CA PHE A 76 3.23 1.35 18.29
C PHE A 76 1.78 1.48 17.82
N THR A 77 1.53 2.54 17.06
CA THR A 77 0.27 2.76 16.33
C THR A 77 0.53 2.72 14.83
N ILE A 78 -0.51 2.41 14.06
CA ILE A 78 -0.51 2.54 12.60
C ILE A 78 -1.91 2.98 12.17
N LYS A 79 -1.99 3.73 11.07
CA LYS A 79 -3.27 4.04 10.45
C LYS A 79 -3.69 2.89 9.55
N VAL A 80 -4.81 2.25 9.88
CA VAL A 80 -5.40 1.18 9.08
C VAL A 80 -6.72 1.64 8.46
N PHE A 81 -7.03 1.07 7.30
CA PHE A 81 -8.32 1.25 6.65
C PHE A 81 -9.09 -0.07 6.70
N SER A 82 -10.41 0.01 6.73
CA SER A 82 -11.26 -1.18 6.67
C SER A 82 -10.93 -1.97 5.41
N ASN A 83 -10.66 -3.27 5.56
CA ASN A 83 -10.51 -4.21 4.45
C ASN A 83 -11.86 -4.84 4.05
N GLU A 84 -12.98 -4.20 4.41
CA GLU A 84 -14.28 -4.56 3.88
C GLU A 84 -14.26 -4.41 2.36
N LYS A 85 -14.18 -5.55 1.67
CA LYS A 85 -14.25 -5.59 0.23
C LYS A 85 -15.66 -5.19 -0.18
N ILE A 86 -15.79 -4.03 -0.82
CA ILE A 86 -17.01 -3.68 -1.54
C ILE A 86 -17.22 -4.78 -2.58
N LYS A 87 -18.26 -5.60 -2.41
CA LYS A 87 -18.66 -6.57 -3.43
C LYS A 87 -19.07 -5.78 -4.66
N LYS A 88 -18.20 -5.75 -5.68
CA LYS A 88 -18.56 -5.25 -7.00
C LYS A 88 -19.61 -6.20 -7.57
N ILE A 89 -20.82 -5.70 -7.79
CA ILE A 89 -21.85 -6.44 -8.53
C ILE A 89 -21.45 -6.32 -9.99
N ILE A 90 -20.66 -7.27 -10.47
CA ILE A 90 -20.32 -7.32 -11.88
C ILE A 90 -21.50 -7.97 -12.62
N GLN A 91 -22.18 -7.19 -13.48
CA GLN A 91 -23.30 -7.68 -14.29
C GLN A 91 -22.78 -8.48 -15.49
N ASP A 92 -22.07 -9.58 -15.20
CA ASP A 92 -21.37 -10.40 -16.20
C ASP A 92 -22.26 -11.45 -16.86
N GLU A 93 -23.53 -11.55 -16.45
CA GLU A 93 -24.49 -12.54 -16.97
C GLU A 93 -24.64 -12.48 -18.50
N LYS A 94 -24.26 -11.36 -19.13
CA LYS A 94 -24.32 -11.16 -20.59
C LYS A 94 -22.99 -11.42 -21.31
N ILE A 95 -21.88 -11.59 -20.57
CA ILE A 95 -20.55 -11.80 -21.14
C ILE A 95 -20.31 -13.30 -21.27
N THR A 96 -20.46 -13.79 -22.50
CA THR A 96 -20.25 -15.21 -22.87
C THR A 96 -19.01 -15.42 -23.73
N LYS A 97 -18.43 -14.33 -24.28
CA LYS A 97 -17.28 -14.34 -25.18
C LYS A 97 -16.35 -13.15 -24.90
N TYR A 98 -15.05 -13.33 -25.10
CA TYR A 98 -14.04 -12.29 -24.85
C TYR A 98 -14.26 -11.00 -25.64
N HIS A 99 -14.76 -11.08 -26.89
CA HIS A 99 -15.05 -9.89 -27.70
C HIS A 99 -16.19 -9.02 -27.17
N GLN A 100 -16.95 -9.50 -26.18
CA GLN A 100 -17.98 -8.70 -25.51
C GLN A 100 -17.39 -7.86 -24.37
N ILE A 101 -16.16 -8.13 -23.96
CA ILE A 101 -15.43 -7.35 -22.96
C ILE A 101 -14.89 -6.10 -23.64
N LYS A 102 -15.42 -4.94 -23.24
CA LYS A 102 -14.96 -3.62 -23.64
C LYS A 102 -13.98 -3.09 -22.59
N THR A 103 -12.75 -2.82 -23.02
CA THR A 103 -11.64 -2.40 -22.15
C THR A 103 -11.17 -1.00 -22.54
N LEU A 104 -11.03 -0.10 -21.57
CA LEU A 104 -10.33 1.17 -21.74
C LEU A 104 -8.95 1.08 -21.11
N ILE A 105 -7.90 1.38 -21.87
CA ILE A 105 -6.52 1.44 -21.43
C ILE A 105 -6.14 2.92 -21.33
N ILE A 106 -5.72 3.34 -20.14
CA ILE A 106 -5.23 4.68 -19.87
C ILE A 106 -3.71 4.61 -19.75
N ASN A 107 -3.01 5.20 -20.71
CA ASN A 107 -1.55 5.16 -20.79
C ASN A 107 -0.95 6.55 -21.08
N GLU A 108 0.39 6.60 -21.15
CA GLU A 108 1.13 7.83 -21.41
C GLU A 108 1.25 8.15 -22.92
N LYS A 109 1.35 7.12 -23.76
CA LYS A 109 1.70 7.25 -25.18
C LYS A 109 0.58 6.71 -26.07
N THR A 110 0.14 7.55 -27.01
CA THR A 110 -0.61 7.11 -28.20
C THR A 110 0.36 6.37 -29.12
N GLY A 111 0.32 5.05 -29.15
CA GLY A 111 1.19 4.25 -30.01
C GLY A 111 0.63 2.87 -30.31
N LYS A 112 1.00 2.32 -31.47
CA LYS A 112 0.71 0.94 -31.89
C LYS A 112 1.53 -0.11 -31.13
N ASP A 113 2.52 0.32 -30.34
CA ASP A 113 3.45 -0.54 -29.60
C ASP A 113 3.02 -0.77 -28.15
N ASP A 114 1.71 -0.69 -27.87
CA ASP A 114 1.20 -1.09 -26.57
C ASP A 114 1.08 -2.61 -26.54
N HIS A 115 2.11 -3.28 -26.00
CA HIS A 115 2.15 -4.74 -25.84
C HIS A 115 0.91 -5.27 -25.11
N LEU A 116 0.32 -4.48 -24.21
CA LEU A 116 -0.93 -4.85 -23.54
C LEU A 116 -2.11 -4.87 -24.52
N LEU A 117 -2.19 -3.89 -25.42
CA LEU A 117 -3.22 -3.85 -26.46
C LEU A 117 -3.12 -5.08 -27.36
N GLU A 118 -1.90 -5.44 -27.78
CA GLU A 118 -1.65 -6.62 -28.61
C GLU A 118 -2.09 -7.91 -27.91
N ILE A 119 -1.69 -8.10 -26.63
CA ILE A 119 -2.14 -9.24 -25.83
C ILE A 119 -3.67 -9.31 -25.80
N LEU A 120 -4.34 -8.21 -25.46
CA LEU A 120 -5.80 -8.18 -25.32
C LEU A 120 -6.50 -8.48 -26.65
N GLN A 121 -5.98 -7.93 -27.76
CA GLN A 121 -6.50 -8.21 -29.10
C GLN A 121 -6.30 -9.68 -29.51
N ASN A 122 -5.18 -10.30 -29.12
CA ASN A 122 -4.94 -11.74 -29.35
C ASN A 122 -5.93 -12.63 -28.59
N PHE A 123 -6.40 -12.19 -27.43
CA PHE A 123 -7.52 -12.83 -26.71
C PHE A 123 -8.90 -12.46 -27.28
N GLY A 124 -8.96 -11.61 -28.30
CA GLY A 124 -10.19 -11.15 -28.93
C GLY A 124 -10.96 -10.12 -28.11
N ILE A 125 -10.33 -9.45 -27.13
CA ILE A 125 -10.95 -8.43 -26.27
C ILE A 125 -11.01 -7.10 -27.03
N SER A 126 -12.16 -6.42 -26.96
CA SER A 126 -12.34 -5.10 -27.56
C SER A 126 -11.68 -4.05 -26.66
N SER A 127 -10.61 -3.43 -27.14
CA SER A 127 -9.77 -2.54 -26.34
C SER A 127 -9.58 -1.18 -27.00
N TYR A 128 -9.68 -0.13 -26.20
CA TYR A 128 -9.52 1.27 -26.59
C TYR A 128 -8.40 1.91 -25.78
N VAL A 129 -7.53 2.68 -26.41
CA VAL A 129 -6.42 3.36 -25.73
C VAL A 129 -6.70 4.86 -25.68
N THR A 130 -6.48 5.48 -24.53
CA THR A 130 -6.52 6.94 -24.37
C THR A 130 -5.39 7.42 -23.48
N ASN A 131 -4.89 8.62 -23.77
CA ASN A 131 -4.06 9.34 -22.82
C ASN A 131 -4.95 9.93 -21.72
N PHE A 132 -4.44 10.02 -20.49
CA PHE A 132 -5.16 10.70 -19.42
C PHE A 132 -5.13 12.21 -19.61
N GLN A 133 -6.31 12.80 -19.74
CA GLN A 133 -6.52 14.24 -19.85
C GLN A 133 -7.76 14.62 -19.04
N GLY A 134 -8.00 15.92 -18.81
CA GLY A 134 -9.18 16.38 -18.08
C GLY A 134 -10.50 15.84 -18.64
N LYS A 135 -10.59 15.63 -19.98
CA LYS A 135 -11.77 15.08 -20.66
C LYS A 135 -11.97 13.57 -20.46
N THR A 136 -10.94 12.83 -20.02
CA THR A 136 -11.02 11.36 -19.84
C THR A 136 -12.04 10.98 -18.77
N ILE A 137 -12.17 11.78 -17.71
CA ILE A 137 -13.18 11.58 -16.68
C ILE A 137 -14.60 11.69 -17.25
N ASP A 138 -14.85 12.68 -18.12
CA ASP A 138 -16.16 12.90 -18.72
C ASP A 138 -16.50 11.84 -19.77
N LEU A 139 -15.49 11.34 -20.49
CA LEU A 139 -15.63 10.17 -21.36
C LEU A 139 -16.10 8.95 -20.57
N ILE A 140 -15.44 8.64 -19.44
CA ILE A 140 -15.79 7.49 -18.58
C ILE A 140 -17.20 7.67 -17.99
N LYS A 141 -17.55 8.87 -17.51
CA LYS A 141 -18.89 9.17 -16.99
C LYS A 141 -19.98 8.93 -18.06
N SER A 142 -19.77 9.46 -19.26
CA SER A 142 -20.72 9.32 -20.37
C SER A 142 -20.88 7.86 -20.79
N ASN A 143 -19.76 7.14 -20.79
CA ASN A 143 -19.72 5.72 -21.12
C ASN A 143 -20.47 4.84 -20.10
N ILE A 144 -20.35 5.11 -18.80
CA ILE A 144 -21.10 4.41 -17.74
C ILE A 144 -22.62 4.59 -17.90
N THR A 145 -23.08 5.77 -18.35
CA THR A 145 -24.52 6.01 -18.55
C THR A 145 -25.09 5.24 -19.74
N ASN A 146 -24.27 4.85 -20.70
CA ASN A 146 -24.68 4.12 -21.88
C ASN A 146 -24.42 2.60 -21.70
N ARG A 147 -25.41 1.86 -21.20
CA ARG A 147 -25.27 0.45 -20.81
C ARG A 147 -24.77 -0.50 -21.92
N THR A 148 -24.91 -0.15 -23.20
CA THR A 148 -24.40 -0.97 -24.30
C THR A 148 -22.95 -0.66 -24.65
N GLU A 149 -22.46 0.51 -24.28
CA GLU A 149 -21.09 0.99 -24.55
C GLU A 149 -20.20 0.98 -23.31
N SER A 150 -20.74 0.73 -22.13
CA SER A 150 -19.99 0.76 -20.87
C SER A 150 -18.76 -0.14 -20.89
N TYR A 151 -17.60 0.41 -20.54
CA TYR A 151 -16.38 -0.36 -20.33
C TYR A 151 -16.58 -1.33 -19.17
N ASN A 152 -16.25 -2.60 -19.40
CA ASN A 152 -16.22 -3.63 -18.36
C ASN A 152 -14.95 -3.54 -17.53
N VAL A 153 -13.85 -3.14 -18.17
CA VAL A 153 -12.52 -3.07 -17.56
C VAL A 153 -11.86 -1.73 -17.90
N ILE A 154 -11.27 -1.09 -16.90
CA ILE A 154 -10.36 0.04 -17.10
C ILE A 154 -8.99 -0.39 -16.59
N ILE A 155 -7.98 -0.32 -17.46
CA ILE A 155 -6.59 -0.60 -17.11
C ILE A 155 -5.84 0.72 -17.09
N ILE A 156 -5.14 0.98 -15.99
CA ILE A 156 -4.29 2.17 -15.82
C ILE A 156 -2.85 1.68 -15.75
N SER A 157 -2.04 2.11 -16.70
CA SER A 157 -0.60 1.83 -16.68
C SER A 157 0.08 2.81 -15.73
N ASP A 158 0.94 2.33 -14.85
CA ASP A 158 1.84 3.15 -14.03
C ASP A 158 3.26 2.99 -14.57
N THR A 159 3.92 4.11 -14.90
CA THR A 159 5.27 4.13 -15.45
C THR A 159 6.12 5.21 -14.77
N PRO A 160 7.46 5.17 -14.85
CA PRO A 160 8.31 6.20 -14.25
C PRO A 160 7.99 7.64 -14.71
N SER A 161 7.40 7.80 -15.90
CA SER A 161 7.01 9.08 -16.51
C SER A 161 5.52 9.39 -16.40
N PHE A 162 4.71 8.45 -15.90
CA PHE A 162 3.26 8.60 -15.80
C PHE A 162 2.71 8.00 -14.51
N ASN A 163 2.18 8.86 -13.64
CA ASN A 163 1.64 8.49 -12.35
C ASN A 163 0.21 7.93 -12.51
N GLY A 164 0.09 6.61 -12.61
CA GLY A 164 -1.20 5.92 -12.69
C GLY A 164 -2.01 6.02 -11.40
N PHE A 165 -1.35 6.19 -10.25
CA PHE A 165 -2.05 6.37 -8.97
C PHE A 165 -2.81 7.70 -8.91
N GLU A 166 -2.30 8.76 -9.54
CA GLU A 166 -3.03 10.03 -9.64
C GLU A 166 -4.31 9.88 -10.47
N VAL A 167 -4.26 9.12 -11.57
CA VAL A 167 -5.45 8.76 -12.36
C VAL A 167 -6.46 8.01 -11.49
N ALA A 168 -6.01 6.96 -10.79
CA ALA A 168 -6.87 6.17 -9.91
C ALA A 168 -7.50 7.04 -8.81
N ARG A 169 -6.73 7.98 -8.24
CA ARG A 169 -7.21 8.95 -7.26
C ARG A 169 -8.31 9.84 -7.82
N GLN A 170 -8.15 10.37 -9.03
CA GLN A 170 -9.17 11.20 -9.66
C GLN A 170 -10.45 10.42 -9.98
N LEU A 171 -10.33 9.17 -10.44
CA LEU A 171 -11.49 8.30 -10.65
C LEU A 171 -12.24 8.03 -9.33
N HIS A 172 -11.51 7.78 -8.25
CA HIS A 172 -12.09 7.55 -6.93
C HIS A 172 -12.80 8.81 -6.39
N GLN A 173 -12.18 9.99 -6.49
CA GLN A 173 -12.79 11.26 -6.08
C GLN A 173 -14.12 11.56 -6.81
N HIS A 174 -14.25 11.09 -8.06
CA HIS A 174 -15.47 11.20 -8.86
C HIS A 174 -16.46 10.04 -8.65
N LYS A 175 -16.22 9.14 -7.69
CA LYS A 175 -17.04 7.95 -7.40
C LYS A 175 -17.24 7.04 -8.62
N LEU A 176 -16.21 6.92 -9.46
CA LEU A 176 -16.22 6.05 -10.64
C LEU A 176 -15.65 4.66 -10.33
N SER A 177 -14.93 4.48 -9.21
CA SER A 177 -14.41 3.18 -8.77
C SER A 177 -15.45 2.24 -8.16
N ASP A 178 -16.57 2.82 -7.72
CA ASP A 178 -17.58 2.18 -6.88
C ASP A 178 -18.81 1.74 -7.68
N LYS A 179 -18.83 2.05 -8.98
CA LYS A 179 -19.87 1.71 -9.95
C LYS A 179 -19.37 0.65 -10.91
#